data_AF-A0A6A5EPS5-F1
#
_entry.id   AF-A0A6A5EPS5-F1
#
_cell.length_a   1.000
_cell.length_b   1.000
_cell.length_c   1.000
_cell.angle_alpha   90.00
_cell.angle_beta   90.00
_cell.angle_gamma   90.00
#
_symmetry.space_group_name_H-M   'P 1'
#
loop_
_entity.id
_entity.type
_entity.pdbx_description
1 polymer ?
#
loop_
_entity_poly.entity_id
_entity_poly.type
_entity_poly.pdbx_seq_one_letter_code
_entity_poly.pdbx_strand_id
1 'polypeptide(L)'
;MVTGIQSRFFLGGDNGKTPKYSMTDMDKHHFKTVGEILAVSIAQGGPPPNFFMDWCYNYMSTGELDQEAITEMAVTDPELIDLIQEIRAADNTSLMECTDRILSCGYTGPVSIEKREDILRSIVLYSTVRLLPMLQQICSGMKLYGLLSLVQKEKDICRQLFVLGSFSKVDADFLVKSLSPVFSEKGTMRRQRECRVVNFLQDFIQDMEDEEDGINTVLPESVAEDEGDKEVLINVGKFCQWLTGQAHIPLSHADREGFSITIEFDHDCQVRYGTHSICYPIVNACSCSVTFPVAHLTTQEEFRRVIAQAITYGYDFGRS
;
A
#
# COMPACT_ATOMS: atom_id res chain seq x y z
N MET A 1 3.66 7.82 2.52
CA MET A 1 3.43 8.73 1.36
C MET A 1 2.10 8.45 0.67
N VAL A 2 1.87 7.22 0.17
CA VAL A 2 0.63 6.84 -0.54
C VAL A 2 -0.65 7.03 0.30
N THR A 3 -0.63 6.71 1.59
CA THR A 3 -1.76 6.94 2.51
C THR A 3 -2.18 8.41 2.61
N GLY A 4 -1.22 9.34 2.62
CA GLY A 4 -1.51 10.78 2.68
C GLY A 4 -2.08 11.33 1.38
N ILE A 5 -1.68 10.73 0.24
CA ILE A 5 -2.28 11.05 -1.07
C ILE A 5 -3.71 10.52 -1.14
N GLN A 6 -3.91 9.28 -0.68
CA GLN A 6 -5.21 8.63 -0.63
C GLN A 6 -6.22 9.45 0.17
N SER A 7 -5.84 10.01 1.33
CA SER A 7 -6.75 10.81 2.14
C SER A 7 -7.07 12.18 1.55
N ARG A 8 -6.13 12.80 0.82
CA ARG A 8 -6.30 14.15 0.27
C ARG A 8 -7.00 14.18 -1.09
N PHE A 9 -6.68 13.26 -1.98
CA PHE A 9 -7.03 13.33 -3.40
C PHE A 9 -8.08 12.31 -3.84
N PHE A 10 -8.56 11.45 -2.94
CA PHE A 10 -9.51 10.38 -3.27
C PHE A 10 -10.69 10.34 -2.30
N LEU A 11 -11.84 9.90 -2.79
CA LEU A 11 -13.09 9.69 -2.04
C LEU A 11 -13.60 8.27 -2.27
N GLY A 12 -14.29 7.72 -1.28
CA GLY A 12 -14.85 6.36 -1.31
C GLY A 12 -14.61 5.61 0.00
N GLY A 13 -15.06 4.36 0.04
CA GLY A 13 -15.08 3.51 1.23
C GLY A 13 -14.70 2.06 0.89
N ASP A 14 -15.48 1.11 1.39
CA ASP A 14 -15.16 -0.33 1.34
C ASP A 14 -15.10 -0.92 -0.08
N ASN A 15 -15.73 -0.26 -1.06
CA ASN A 15 -15.73 -0.67 -2.47
C ASN A 15 -14.56 -0.07 -3.28
N GLY A 16 -13.62 0.59 -2.60
CA GLY A 16 -12.54 1.34 -3.22
C GLY A 16 -12.87 2.83 -3.35
N LYS A 17 -11.96 3.54 -4.02
CA LYS A 17 -11.93 4.99 -4.10
C LYS A 17 -11.78 5.49 -5.53
N THR A 18 -12.30 6.68 -5.76
CA THR A 18 -12.15 7.43 -7.02
C THR A 18 -11.49 8.77 -6.74
N PRO A 19 -10.90 9.44 -7.74
CA PRO A 19 -10.34 10.78 -7.54
C PRO A 19 -11.41 11.75 -7.03
N LYS A 20 -11.03 12.60 -6.08
CA LYS A 20 -11.88 13.70 -5.63
C LYS A 20 -12.10 14.67 -6.79
N TYR A 21 -13.34 15.07 -7.02
CA TYR A 21 -13.62 16.11 -8.00
C TYR A 21 -13.12 17.47 -7.48
N SER A 22 -12.02 17.97 -8.05
CA SER A 22 -11.40 19.25 -7.69
C SER A 22 -10.76 19.91 -8.91
N MET A 23 -11.41 20.95 -9.43
CA MET A 23 -10.87 21.74 -10.54
C MET A 23 -9.60 22.50 -10.14
N THR A 24 -9.50 22.94 -8.87
CA THR A 24 -8.32 23.62 -8.34
C THR A 24 -7.09 22.71 -8.30
N ASP A 25 -7.25 21.46 -7.84
CA ASP A 25 -6.13 20.51 -7.81
C ASP A 25 -5.75 20.03 -9.22
N MET A 26 -6.74 19.93 -10.12
CA MET A 26 -6.51 19.62 -11.52
C MET A 26 -5.75 20.74 -12.25
N ASP A 27 -6.14 21.99 -12.07
CA ASP A 27 -5.46 23.15 -12.66
C ASP A 27 -4.00 23.24 -12.22
N LYS A 28 -3.74 22.92 -10.94
CA LYS A 28 -2.38 22.86 -10.37
C LYS A 28 -1.60 21.59 -10.72
N HIS A 29 -2.16 20.72 -11.56
CA HIS A 29 -1.58 19.43 -11.94
C HIS A 29 -1.26 18.49 -10.76
N HIS A 30 -1.94 18.65 -9.62
CA HIS A 30 -1.69 17.79 -8.45
C HIS A 30 -2.00 16.32 -8.75
N PHE A 31 -3.03 16.03 -9.57
CA PHE A 31 -3.33 14.66 -9.98
C PHE A 31 -2.23 14.04 -10.85
N LYS A 32 -1.49 14.86 -11.62
CA LYS A 32 -0.29 14.39 -12.31
C LYS A 32 0.80 14.02 -11.32
N THR A 33 1.05 14.86 -10.32
CA THR A 33 1.99 14.56 -9.23
C THR A 33 1.58 13.30 -8.46
N VAL A 34 0.29 13.06 -8.26
CA VAL A 34 -0.21 11.79 -7.70
C VAL A 34 0.24 10.62 -8.56
N GLY A 35 0.03 10.67 -9.88
CA GLY A 35 0.50 9.63 -10.80
C GLY A 35 2.01 9.40 -10.76
N GLU A 36 2.80 10.47 -10.66
CA GLU A 36 4.26 10.40 -10.51
C GLU A 36 4.67 9.73 -9.20
N ILE A 37 3.99 10.04 -8.09
CA ILE A 37 4.27 9.42 -6.80
C ILE A 37 3.90 7.93 -6.80
N LEU A 38 2.78 7.55 -7.44
CA LEU A 38 2.43 6.14 -7.62
C LEU A 38 3.52 5.39 -8.41
N ALA A 39 4.04 6.01 -9.48
CA ALA A 39 5.14 5.46 -10.26
C ALA A 39 6.43 5.31 -9.45
N VAL A 40 6.81 6.31 -8.67
CA VAL A 40 7.98 6.25 -7.79
C VAL A 40 7.81 5.16 -6.73
N SER A 41 6.64 5.09 -6.09
CA SER A 41 6.36 4.09 -5.05
C SER A 41 6.54 2.68 -5.59
N ILE A 42 5.90 2.36 -6.71
CA ILE A 42 5.99 1.01 -7.32
C ILE A 42 7.42 0.73 -7.81
N ALA A 43 8.07 1.68 -8.49
CA ALA A 43 9.42 1.50 -9.01
C ALA A 43 10.48 1.27 -7.91
N GLN A 44 10.22 1.78 -6.70
CA GLN A 44 11.12 1.66 -5.55
C GLN A 44 10.71 0.57 -4.55
N GLY A 45 9.70 -0.26 -4.86
CA GLY A 45 9.20 -1.29 -3.93
C GLY A 45 8.39 -0.76 -2.75
N GLY A 46 8.04 0.52 -2.80
CA GLY A 46 7.13 1.14 -1.84
C GLY A 46 5.71 0.58 -1.92
N PRO A 47 4.82 1.04 -1.01
CA PRO A 47 3.45 0.57 -0.98
C PRO A 47 2.72 0.91 -2.28
N PRO A 48 2.00 -0.04 -2.89
CA PRO A 48 1.20 0.26 -4.07
C PRO A 48 -0.12 0.95 -3.68
N PRO A 49 -0.85 1.55 -4.63
CA PRO A 49 -2.10 2.23 -4.33
C PRO A 49 -3.13 1.33 -3.64
N ASN A 50 -3.50 0.18 -4.23
CA ASN A 50 -4.44 -0.80 -3.65
C ASN A 50 -5.72 -0.18 -3.03
N PHE A 51 -6.27 0.86 -3.67
CA PHE A 51 -7.48 1.53 -3.19
C PHE A 51 -8.39 2.00 -4.32
N PHE A 52 -7.99 1.88 -5.59
CA PHE A 52 -8.82 2.34 -6.70
C PHE A 52 -10.06 1.43 -6.84
N MET A 53 -11.16 2.03 -7.26
CA MET A 53 -12.28 1.26 -7.81
C MET A 53 -11.90 0.62 -9.15
N ASP A 54 -12.54 -0.50 -9.47
CA ASP A 54 -12.31 -1.25 -10.69
C ASP A 54 -12.44 -0.41 -11.96
N TRP A 55 -13.48 0.41 -12.05
CA TRP A 55 -13.71 1.23 -13.24
C TRP A 55 -12.60 2.25 -13.48
N CYS A 56 -11.96 2.78 -12.41
CA CYS A 56 -10.80 3.65 -12.54
C CYS A 56 -9.61 2.90 -13.13
N TYR A 57 -9.36 1.67 -12.65
CA TYR A 57 -8.28 0.85 -13.18
C TYR A 57 -8.50 0.42 -14.63
N ASN A 58 -9.74 0.04 -14.96
CA ASN A 58 -10.14 -0.27 -16.34
C ASN A 58 -9.86 0.93 -17.25
N TYR A 59 -10.27 2.13 -16.85
CA TYR A 59 -9.95 3.35 -17.61
C TYR A 59 -8.44 3.58 -17.75
N MET A 60 -7.65 3.44 -16.69
CA MET A 60 -6.19 3.63 -16.76
C MET A 60 -5.50 2.60 -17.68
N SER A 61 -6.00 1.36 -17.70
CA SER A 61 -5.43 0.25 -18.46
C SER A 61 -5.90 0.14 -19.92
N THR A 62 -7.07 0.68 -20.25
CA THR A 62 -7.61 0.67 -21.63
C THR A 62 -7.55 2.04 -22.29
N GLY A 63 -7.60 3.13 -21.51
CA GLY A 63 -7.83 4.49 -22.00
C GLY A 63 -9.30 4.82 -22.28
N GLU A 64 -10.21 3.85 -22.07
CA GLU A 64 -11.62 3.96 -22.44
C GLU A 64 -12.52 3.68 -21.23
N LEU A 65 -13.62 4.43 -21.15
CA LEU A 65 -14.65 4.22 -20.14
C LEU A 65 -15.72 3.28 -20.70
N ASP A 66 -15.82 2.08 -20.14
CA ASP A 66 -16.96 1.20 -20.37
C ASP A 66 -18.18 1.75 -19.61
N GLN A 67 -19.01 2.50 -20.32
CA GLN A 67 -20.17 3.14 -19.72
C GLN A 67 -21.19 2.11 -19.24
N GLU A 68 -21.35 0.97 -19.92
CA GLU A 68 -22.37 -0.04 -19.60
C GLU A 68 -22.07 -0.73 -18.27
N ALA A 69 -20.78 -0.90 -17.94
CA ALA A 69 -20.34 -1.45 -16.66
C ALA A 69 -20.46 -0.49 -15.46
N ILE A 70 -20.72 0.81 -15.69
CA ILE A 70 -20.83 1.79 -14.59
C ILE A 70 -22.20 1.69 -13.90
N THR A 71 -22.16 1.43 -12.60
CA THR A 71 -23.33 1.34 -11.71
C THR A 71 -23.29 2.42 -10.63
N GLU A 72 -24.34 2.50 -9.81
CA GLU A 72 -24.40 3.40 -8.65
C GLU A 72 -23.25 3.19 -7.66
N MET A 73 -22.65 2.00 -7.61
CA MET A 73 -21.48 1.72 -6.75
C MET A 73 -20.25 2.55 -7.13
N ALA A 74 -20.20 3.09 -8.34
CA ALA A 74 -19.12 3.97 -8.80
C ALA A 74 -19.25 5.41 -8.26
N VAL A 75 -20.42 5.78 -7.73
CA VAL A 75 -20.69 7.12 -7.20
C VAL A 75 -20.10 7.23 -5.80
N THR A 76 -19.17 8.15 -5.62
CA THR A 76 -18.49 8.40 -4.32
C THR A 76 -18.67 9.83 -3.81
N ASP A 77 -19.28 10.70 -4.61
CA ASP A 77 -19.59 12.07 -4.20
C ASP A 77 -20.81 12.07 -3.26
N PRO A 78 -20.68 12.58 -2.03
CA PRO A 78 -21.78 12.57 -1.07
C PRO A 78 -23.04 13.30 -1.56
N GLU A 79 -22.90 14.46 -2.22
CA GLU A 79 -24.05 15.23 -2.69
C GLU A 79 -24.82 14.50 -3.81
N LEU A 80 -24.10 13.75 -4.65
CA LEU A 80 -24.70 12.92 -5.70
C LEU A 80 -25.29 11.62 -5.14
N ILE A 81 -24.68 11.03 -4.10
CA ILE A 81 -25.27 9.90 -3.38
C ILE A 81 -26.60 10.31 -2.75
N ASP A 82 -26.63 11.46 -2.07
CA ASP A 82 -27.84 12.00 -1.46
C ASP A 82 -28.90 12.29 -2.52
N LEU A 83 -28.54 12.91 -3.65
CA LEU A 83 -29.45 13.15 -4.77
C LEU A 83 -30.06 11.84 -5.32
N ILE A 84 -29.25 10.79 -5.48
CA ILE A 84 -29.72 9.46 -5.93
C ILE A 84 -30.74 8.90 -4.94
N GLN A 85 -30.47 8.99 -3.63
CA GLN A 85 -31.38 8.52 -2.59
C GLN A 85 -32.69 9.31 -2.57
N GLU A 86 -32.61 10.64 -2.66
CA GLU A 86 -33.77 11.52 -2.76
C GLU A 86 -34.65 11.15 -3.96
N ILE A 87 -34.07 10.96 -5.15
CA ILE A 87 -34.81 10.61 -6.37
C ILE A 87 -35.43 9.21 -6.26
N ARG A 88 -34.75 8.25 -5.63
CA ARG A 88 -35.31 6.90 -5.41
C ARG A 88 -36.53 6.93 -4.49
N ALA A 89 -36.54 7.81 -3.48
CA ALA A 89 -37.63 7.96 -2.53
C ALA A 89 -38.73 8.93 -3.00
N ALA A 90 -38.45 9.77 -4.01
CA ALA A 90 -39.33 10.86 -4.42
C ALA A 90 -40.69 10.40 -4.98
N ASP A 91 -41.70 11.22 -4.75
CA ASP A 91 -42.95 11.27 -5.51
C ASP A 91 -42.88 12.34 -6.61
N ASN A 92 -44.00 12.64 -7.28
CA ASN A 92 -43.99 13.60 -8.38
C ASN A 92 -43.66 15.02 -7.92
N THR A 93 -44.01 15.39 -6.69
CA THR A 93 -43.80 16.75 -6.17
C THR A 93 -42.34 16.93 -5.76
N SER A 94 -41.81 16.02 -4.94
CA SER A 94 -40.42 16.02 -4.48
C SER A 94 -39.41 15.79 -5.61
N LEU A 95 -39.78 15.03 -6.65
CA LEU A 95 -38.93 14.90 -7.84
C LEU A 95 -38.77 16.25 -8.58
N MET A 96 -39.83 17.06 -8.61
CA MET A 96 -39.78 18.38 -9.23
C MET A 96 -38.86 19.34 -8.46
N GLU A 97 -38.74 19.20 -7.14
CA GLU A 97 -37.79 19.96 -6.31
C GLU A 97 -36.33 19.62 -6.66
N CYS A 98 -36.08 18.39 -7.15
CA CYS A 98 -34.75 17.96 -7.58
C CYS A 98 -34.41 18.37 -9.03
N THR A 99 -35.33 19.01 -9.77
CA THR A 99 -35.20 19.27 -11.22
C THR A 99 -33.89 19.96 -11.57
N ASP A 100 -33.55 21.07 -10.90
CA ASP A 100 -32.34 21.83 -11.23
C ASP A 100 -31.06 21.00 -11.02
N ARG A 101 -31.02 20.19 -9.94
CA ARG A 101 -29.90 19.28 -9.65
C ARG A 101 -29.80 18.18 -10.71
N ILE A 102 -30.94 17.59 -11.13
CA ILE A 102 -31.02 16.59 -12.20
C ILE A 102 -30.51 17.17 -13.52
N LEU A 103 -30.99 18.35 -13.91
CA LEU A 103 -30.58 19.03 -15.14
C LEU A 103 -29.11 19.42 -15.11
N SER A 104 -28.57 19.82 -13.95
CA SER A 104 -27.15 20.14 -13.78
C SER A 104 -26.23 18.92 -13.99
N CYS A 105 -26.75 17.70 -13.80
CA CYS A 105 -26.06 16.46 -14.14
C CYS A 105 -26.15 16.10 -15.63
N GLY A 106 -26.76 16.94 -16.47
CA GLY A 106 -26.84 16.76 -17.92
C GLY A 106 -28.01 15.90 -18.39
N TYR A 107 -28.99 15.58 -17.54
CA TYR A 107 -30.23 14.95 -17.99
C TYR A 107 -31.07 15.92 -18.83
N THR A 108 -31.46 15.52 -20.03
CA THR A 108 -32.23 16.38 -20.97
C THR A 108 -33.64 15.85 -21.28
N GLY A 109 -34.03 14.74 -20.65
CA GLY A 109 -35.36 14.15 -20.82
C GLY A 109 -36.42 14.83 -19.95
N PRO A 110 -37.69 14.42 -20.06
CA PRO A 110 -38.74 14.88 -19.16
C PRO A 110 -38.45 14.36 -17.74
N VAL A 111 -38.56 15.25 -16.74
CA VAL A 111 -38.42 14.89 -15.32
C VAL A 111 -39.76 14.35 -14.83
N SER A 112 -39.86 13.03 -14.70
CA SER A 112 -41.07 12.35 -14.23
C SER A 112 -40.71 11.01 -13.56
N ILE A 113 -41.62 10.49 -12.72
CA ILE A 113 -41.42 9.18 -12.08
C ILE A 113 -41.21 8.06 -13.11
N GLU A 114 -41.90 8.11 -14.24
CA GLU A 114 -41.77 7.11 -15.32
C GLU A 114 -40.36 7.06 -15.90
N LYS A 115 -39.61 8.17 -15.79
CA LYS A 115 -38.24 8.32 -16.28
C LYS A 115 -37.18 8.24 -15.18
N ARG A 116 -37.55 7.75 -14.00
CA ARG A 116 -36.64 7.66 -12.84
C ARG A 116 -35.32 6.96 -13.14
N GLU A 117 -35.36 5.79 -13.76
CA GLU A 117 -34.13 5.03 -14.03
C GLU A 117 -33.25 5.74 -15.07
N ASP A 118 -33.83 6.42 -16.06
CA ASP A 118 -33.08 7.23 -17.04
C ASP A 118 -32.39 8.43 -16.35
N ILE A 119 -33.07 9.05 -15.38
CA ILE A 119 -32.53 10.14 -14.55
C ILE A 119 -31.36 9.63 -13.70
N LEU A 120 -31.57 8.55 -12.93
CA LEU A 120 -30.54 7.95 -12.08
C LEU A 120 -29.32 7.54 -12.89
N ARG A 121 -29.54 6.91 -14.04
CA ARG A 121 -28.48 6.54 -14.97
C ARG A 121 -27.65 7.73 -15.44
N SER A 122 -28.30 8.86 -15.72
CA SER A 122 -27.62 10.10 -16.13
C SER A 122 -26.76 10.68 -15.01
N ILE A 123 -27.25 10.65 -13.76
CA ILE A 123 -26.49 11.11 -12.59
C ILE A 123 -25.26 10.23 -12.34
N VAL A 124 -25.42 8.91 -12.46
CA VAL A 124 -24.32 7.93 -12.33
C VAL A 124 -23.24 8.17 -13.40
N LEU A 125 -23.64 8.36 -14.66
CA LEU A 125 -22.72 8.69 -15.75
C LEU A 125 -22.04 10.04 -15.53
N TYR A 126 -22.78 11.07 -15.13
CA TYR A 126 -22.23 12.38 -14.81
C TYR A 126 -21.18 12.30 -13.70
N SER A 127 -21.49 11.59 -12.62
CA SER A 127 -20.60 11.40 -11.47
C SER A 127 -19.25 10.81 -11.86
N THR A 128 -19.24 9.87 -12.81
CA THR A 128 -18.03 9.18 -13.27
C THR A 128 -17.30 9.92 -14.38
N VAL A 129 -18.00 10.38 -15.42
CA VAL A 129 -17.41 11.06 -16.58
C VAL A 129 -16.69 12.34 -16.17
N ARG A 130 -17.22 13.08 -15.19
CA ARG A 130 -16.58 14.31 -14.71
C ARG A 130 -15.22 14.09 -14.02
N LEU A 131 -14.89 12.85 -13.64
CA LEU A 131 -13.61 12.48 -13.02
C LEU A 131 -12.54 12.09 -14.05
N LEU A 132 -12.90 11.89 -15.32
CA LEU A 132 -11.97 11.50 -16.38
C LEU A 132 -10.77 12.46 -16.50
N PRO A 133 -10.92 13.80 -16.43
CA PRO A 133 -9.77 14.70 -16.49
C PRO A 133 -8.74 14.47 -15.38
N MET A 134 -9.20 14.14 -14.16
CA MET A 134 -8.32 13.82 -13.04
C MET A 134 -7.61 12.48 -13.28
N LEU A 135 -8.32 11.46 -13.75
CA LEU A 135 -7.71 10.18 -14.14
C LEU A 135 -6.71 10.33 -15.27
N GLN A 136 -6.98 11.18 -16.26
CA GLN A 136 -6.06 11.48 -17.35
C GLN A 136 -4.76 12.12 -16.85
N GLN A 137 -4.85 13.02 -15.87
CA GLN A 137 -3.65 13.58 -15.24
C GLN A 137 -2.87 12.52 -14.47
N ILE A 138 -3.54 11.66 -13.72
CA ILE A 138 -2.89 10.51 -13.04
C ILE A 138 -2.18 9.64 -14.07
N CYS A 139 -2.83 9.25 -15.16
CA CYS A 139 -2.23 8.48 -16.26
C CYS A 139 -1.00 9.20 -16.84
N SER A 140 -1.07 10.52 -17.02
CA SER A 140 0.05 11.32 -17.49
C SER A 140 1.26 11.25 -16.54
N GLY A 141 1.02 11.31 -15.22
CA GLY A 141 2.06 11.14 -14.22
C GLY A 141 2.65 9.72 -14.19
N MET A 142 1.81 8.70 -14.35
CA MET A 142 2.22 7.30 -14.45
C MET A 142 3.10 6.98 -15.67
N LYS A 143 3.27 7.90 -16.61
CA LYS A 143 4.28 7.73 -17.67
C LYS A 143 5.71 7.72 -17.11
N LEU A 144 5.92 8.29 -15.93
CA LEU A 144 7.18 8.18 -15.21
C LEU A 144 7.55 6.71 -14.99
N TYR A 145 8.82 6.36 -15.24
CA TYR A 145 9.32 4.97 -15.24
C TYR A 145 8.56 3.99 -16.16
N GLY A 146 7.71 4.47 -17.06
CA GLY A 146 6.94 3.62 -17.97
C GLY A 146 5.79 2.84 -17.30
N LEU A 147 5.37 3.22 -16.09
CA LEU A 147 4.33 2.49 -15.34
C LEU A 147 3.02 2.39 -16.12
N LEU A 148 2.57 3.45 -16.80
CA LEU A 148 1.34 3.40 -17.61
C LEU A 148 1.44 2.33 -18.70
N SER A 149 2.56 2.26 -19.41
CA SER A 149 2.77 1.25 -20.46
C SER A 149 2.76 -0.17 -19.89
N LEU A 150 3.32 -0.36 -18.69
CA LEU A 150 3.28 -1.64 -17.99
C LEU A 150 1.84 -2.02 -17.62
N VAL A 151 1.06 -1.10 -17.04
CA VAL A 151 -0.36 -1.30 -16.67
C VAL A 151 -1.21 -1.66 -17.89
N GLN A 152 -0.95 -1.03 -19.04
CA GLN A 152 -1.68 -1.31 -20.28
C GLN A 152 -1.33 -2.68 -20.88
N LYS A 153 -0.08 -3.12 -20.71
CA LYS A 153 0.42 -4.39 -21.24
C LYS A 153 0.06 -5.59 -20.35
N GLU A 154 0.28 -5.46 -19.04
CA GLU A 154 0.14 -6.54 -18.05
C GLU A 154 -1.08 -6.30 -17.14
N LYS A 155 -2.25 -6.11 -17.76
CA LYS A 155 -3.47 -5.62 -17.09
C LYS A 155 -3.86 -6.43 -15.85
N ASP A 156 -3.87 -7.76 -15.93
CA ASP A 156 -4.33 -8.60 -14.82
C ASP A 156 -3.33 -8.65 -13.67
N ILE A 157 -2.03 -8.63 -13.99
CA ILE A 157 -0.94 -8.64 -13.00
C ILE A 157 -0.92 -7.29 -12.26
N CYS A 158 -0.94 -6.19 -13.01
CA CYS A 158 -0.91 -4.86 -12.42
C CYS A 158 -2.19 -4.54 -11.64
N ARG A 159 -3.35 -5.14 -11.96
CA ARG A 159 -4.61 -4.88 -11.27
C ARG A 159 -4.50 -5.05 -9.75
N GLN A 160 -3.73 -6.04 -9.32
CA GLN A 160 -3.48 -6.36 -7.91
C GLN A 160 -2.82 -5.19 -7.15
N LEU A 161 -2.04 -4.34 -7.83
CA LEU A 161 -1.40 -3.17 -7.21
C LEU A 161 -2.35 -1.98 -7.04
N PHE A 162 -3.41 -1.89 -7.83
CA PHE A 162 -4.24 -0.68 -7.90
C PHE A 162 -5.60 -0.87 -7.24
N VAL A 163 -6.27 -1.99 -7.51
CA VAL A 163 -7.66 -2.21 -7.12
C VAL A 163 -7.74 -2.79 -5.73
N LEU A 164 -8.61 -2.21 -4.90
CA LEU A 164 -8.84 -2.67 -3.53
C LEU A 164 -9.21 -4.17 -3.50
N GLY A 165 -8.71 -4.90 -2.50
CA GLY A 165 -9.03 -6.31 -2.28
C GLY A 165 -8.40 -7.28 -3.28
N SER A 166 -7.67 -6.78 -4.29
CA SER A 166 -6.98 -7.61 -5.28
C SER A 166 -5.50 -7.86 -4.93
N PHE A 167 -5.02 -7.22 -3.87
CA PHE A 167 -3.63 -7.26 -3.44
C PHE A 167 -3.40 -8.32 -2.36
N SER A 168 -2.53 -9.29 -2.63
CA SER A 168 -2.04 -10.21 -1.61
C SER A 168 -1.07 -9.47 -0.68
N LYS A 169 -1.49 -9.26 0.57
CA LYS A 169 -0.60 -8.77 1.62
C LYS A 169 0.49 -9.81 1.87
N VAL A 170 1.68 -9.35 2.27
CA VAL A 170 2.72 -10.24 2.80
C VAL A 170 2.23 -10.78 4.13
N ASP A 171 2.11 -12.11 4.23
CA ASP A 171 1.77 -12.83 5.45
C ASP A 171 3.02 -13.48 6.07
N ALA A 172 2.89 -13.94 7.32
CA ALA A 172 4.02 -14.55 8.04
C ALA A 172 4.53 -15.80 7.32
N ASP A 173 3.61 -16.62 6.81
CA ASP A 173 3.92 -17.88 6.11
C ASP A 173 4.79 -17.64 4.86
N PHE A 174 4.42 -16.70 4.01
CA PHE A 174 5.22 -16.31 2.85
C PHE A 174 6.60 -15.82 3.28
N LEU A 175 6.66 -14.92 4.28
CA LEU A 175 7.94 -14.33 4.68
C LEU A 175 8.88 -15.38 5.28
N VAL A 176 8.37 -16.27 6.14
CA VAL A 176 9.13 -17.38 6.74
C VAL A 176 9.63 -18.34 5.66
N LYS A 177 8.78 -18.71 4.69
CA LYS A 177 9.17 -19.57 3.55
C LYS A 177 10.24 -18.94 2.67
N SER A 178 10.28 -17.61 2.61
CA SER A 178 11.26 -16.86 1.83
C SER A 178 12.64 -16.79 2.50
N LEU A 179 12.75 -17.10 3.80
CA LEU A 179 14.03 -17.04 4.51
C LEU A 179 14.96 -18.18 4.07
N SER A 180 16.19 -17.83 3.69
CA SER A 180 17.24 -18.77 3.27
C SER A 180 18.49 -18.58 4.13
N PRO A 181 18.58 -19.23 5.31
CA PRO A 181 19.72 -19.04 6.19
C PRO A 181 20.98 -19.78 5.73
N VAL A 182 22.08 -19.02 5.61
CA VAL A 182 23.41 -19.50 5.28
C VAL A 182 24.12 -19.89 6.56
N PHE A 183 23.87 -21.11 6.97
CA PHE A 183 24.35 -21.62 8.23
C PHE A 183 25.79 -22.15 8.18
N SER A 184 26.47 -22.08 9.32
CA SER A 184 27.72 -22.78 9.62
C SER A 184 27.59 -24.31 9.51
N GLU A 185 28.75 -24.98 9.53
CA GLU A 185 28.85 -26.44 9.48
C GLU A 185 28.03 -27.13 10.59
N LYS A 186 27.39 -28.24 10.21
CA LYS A 186 26.56 -29.03 11.13
C LYS A 186 27.38 -29.53 12.31
N GLY A 187 26.79 -29.47 13.51
CA GLY A 187 27.43 -29.90 14.76
C GLY A 187 28.28 -28.83 15.45
N THR A 188 28.50 -27.66 14.83
CA THR A 188 29.24 -26.57 15.47
C THR A 188 28.39 -25.78 16.46
N MET A 189 29.03 -25.18 17.46
CA MET A 189 28.37 -24.23 18.37
C MET A 189 27.87 -22.99 17.63
N ARG A 190 28.55 -22.58 16.54
CA ARG A 190 28.09 -21.51 15.65
C ARG A 190 26.72 -21.85 15.08
N ARG A 191 26.57 -23.02 14.46
CA ARG A 191 25.28 -23.50 13.93
C ARG A 191 24.15 -23.51 14.97
N GLN A 192 24.44 -23.94 16.20
CA GLN A 192 23.43 -23.96 17.27
C GLN A 192 22.94 -22.55 17.67
N ARG A 193 23.81 -21.54 17.61
CA ARG A 193 23.43 -20.16 17.90
C ARG A 193 22.66 -19.55 16.72
N GLU A 194 23.08 -19.83 15.49
CA GLU A 194 22.39 -19.39 14.27
C GLU A 194 20.96 -19.94 14.20
N CYS A 195 20.76 -21.24 14.48
CA CYS A 195 19.42 -21.83 14.53
C CYS A 195 18.53 -21.14 15.58
N ARG A 196 19.10 -20.73 16.72
CA ARG A 196 18.35 -19.98 17.74
C ARG A 196 17.91 -18.62 17.23
N VAL A 197 18.79 -17.88 16.56
CA VAL A 197 18.45 -16.59 15.95
C VAL A 197 17.36 -16.74 14.89
N VAL A 198 17.41 -17.80 14.08
CA VAL A 198 16.34 -18.09 13.09
C VAL A 198 15.01 -18.41 13.77
N ASN A 199 15.02 -19.19 14.85
CA ASN A 199 13.79 -19.45 15.60
C ASN A 199 13.21 -18.14 16.18
N PHE A 200 14.07 -17.30 16.76
CA PHE A 200 13.64 -16.00 17.28
C PHE A 200 13.02 -15.10 16.21
N LEU A 201 13.61 -15.11 15.01
CA LEU A 201 13.09 -14.41 13.84
C LEU A 201 11.73 -14.96 13.39
N GLN A 202 11.57 -16.28 13.34
CA GLN A 202 10.30 -16.91 12.98
C GLN A 202 9.20 -16.59 14.00
N ASP A 203 9.50 -16.71 15.29
CA ASP A 203 8.59 -16.36 16.37
C ASP A 203 8.18 -14.87 16.25
N PHE A 204 9.15 -13.97 16.03
CA PHE A 204 8.88 -12.54 15.85
C PHE A 204 7.99 -12.25 14.63
N ILE A 205 8.19 -12.96 13.52
CA ILE A 205 7.35 -12.81 12.32
C ILE A 205 5.92 -13.27 12.61
N GLN A 206 5.75 -14.38 13.32
CA GLN A 206 4.43 -14.90 13.68
C GLN A 206 3.69 -13.96 14.66
N ASP A 207 4.40 -13.44 15.67
CA ASP A 207 3.83 -12.49 16.63
C ASP A 207 3.26 -11.24 15.93
N MET A 208 3.93 -10.74 14.88
CA MET A 208 3.47 -9.59 14.10
C MET A 208 2.17 -9.82 13.32
N GLU A 209 1.82 -11.07 13.04
CA GLU A 209 0.58 -11.44 12.36
C GLU A 209 -0.58 -11.68 13.34
N ASP A 210 -0.28 -12.23 14.52
CA ASP A 210 -1.26 -12.50 15.56
C ASP A 210 -1.77 -11.21 16.25
N GLU A 211 -0.98 -10.13 16.21
CA GLU A 211 -1.39 -8.79 16.65
C GLU A 211 -2.08 -8.04 15.49
N GLU A 212 -3.41 -7.81 15.57
CA GLU A 212 -4.24 -7.26 14.47
C GLU A 212 -3.68 -5.95 13.84
N ASP A 213 -2.97 -5.14 14.62
CA ASP A 213 -2.32 -3.91 14.16
C ASP A 213 -0.79 -4.05 13.97
N GLY A 214 -0.16 -5.14 14.43
CA GLY A 214 1.29 -5.32 14.51
C GLY A 214 1.88 -4.97 15.88
N ILE A 215 3.18 -5.20 16.06
CA ILE A 215 3.85 -5.07 17.36
C ILE A 215 4.09 -3.59 17.69
N ASN A 216 3.48 -3.14 18.80
CA ASN A 216 3.78 -1.85 19.42
C ASN A 216 5.07 -1.95 20.22
N THR A 217 6.15 -1.36 19.71
CA THR A 217 7.42 -1.33 20.41
C THR A 217 7.57 0.01 21.13
N VAL A 218 7.30 0.03 22.44
CA VAL A 218 7.68 1.16 23.31
C VAL A 218 9.18 1.09 23.53
N LEU A 219 9.92 2.07 23.02
CA LEU A 219 11.35 2.18 23.29
C LEU A 219 11.54 2.80 24.69
N PRO A 220 12.46 2.29 25.53
CA PRO A 220 12.83 2.98 26.76
C PRO A 220 13.48 4.33 26.41
N GLU A 221 13.06 5.37 27.13
CA GLU A 221 13.48 6.77 27.04
C GLU A 221 14.96 6.93 26.66
N SER A 222 15.23 7.39 25.43
CA SER A 222 16.49 8.04 25.11
C SER A 222 16.27 9.55 25.16
N VAL A 223 16.89 10.18 26.14
CA VAL A 223 17.12 11.62 26.34
C VAL A 223 17.26 12.42 25.04
N ALA A 224 16.13 12.87 24.51
CA ALA A 224 16.01 14.04 23.66
C ALA A 224 14.60 14.59 23.89
N GLU A 225 14.50 15.57 24.79
CA GLU A 225 13.33 16.41 24.90
C GLU A 225 13.08 17.03 23.50
N ASP A 226 11.89 16.76 22.92
CA ASP A 226 11.19 17.53 21.88
C ASP A 226 10.70 16.78 20.60
N GLU A 227 10.68 15.43 20.58
CA GLU A 227 9.82 14.70 19.65
C GLU A 227 9.01 13.64 20.41
N GLY A 228 7.69 13.86 20.55
CA GLY A 228 6.79 12.96 21.27
C GLY A 228 6.92 11.50 20.80
N ASP A 229 6.69 10.56 21.72
CA ASP A 229 6.76 9.11 21.53
C ASP A 229 6.25 8.68 20.14
N LYS A 230 7.18 8.43 19.22
CA LYS A 230 6.84 7.84 17.92
C LYS A 230 6.63 6.35 18.15
N GLU A 231 5.42 5.97 18.53
CA GLU A 231 4.99 4.58 18.46
C GLU A 231 5.12 4.11 17.00
N VAL A 232 6.14 3.29 16.73
CA VAL A 232 6.32 2.65 15.43
C VAL A 232 5.65 1.29 15.50
N LEU A 233 4.45 1.22 14.93
CA LEU A 233 3.74 -0.03 14.71
C LEU A 233 4.47 -0.87 13.64
N ILE A 234 5.02 -2.03 14.01
CA ILE A 234 5.75 -2.92 13.08
C ILE A 234 4.84 -4.10 12.71
N ASN A 235 4.46 -4.18 11.44
CA ASN A 235 3.73 -5.32 10.89
C ASN A 235 4.58 -6.08 9.85
N VAL A 236 4.11 -7.25 9.43
CA VAL A 236 4.81 -8.13 8.48
C VAL A 236 5.21 -7.41 7.18
N GLY A 237 4.34 -6.56 6.64
CA GLY A 237 4.61 -5.79 5.42
C GLY A 237 5.75 -4.78 5.60
N LYS A 238 5.76 -4.03 6.70
CA LYS A 238 6.86 -3.09 7.03
C LYS A 238 8.17 -3.83 7.28
N PHE A 239 8.11 -4.98 7.95
CA PHE A 239 9.31 -5.78 8.19
C PHE A 239 9.89 -6.35 6.89
N CYS A 240 9.03 -6.87 6.01
CA CYS A 240 9.42 -7.30 4.66
C CYS A 240 10.05 -6.15 3.86
N GLN A 241 9.45 -4.95 3.92
CA GLN A 241 10.00 -3.75 3.28
C GLN A 241 11.37 -3.37 3.84
N TRP A 242 11.57 -3.45 5.16
CA TRP A 242 12.86 -3.17 5.77
C TRP A 242 13.92 -4.18 5.29
N LEU A 243 13.60 -5.46 5.22
CA LEU A 243 14.51 -6.52 4.75
C LEU A 243 14.86 -6.43 3.25
N THR A 244 13.89 -6.07 2.41
CA THR A 244 13.97 -6.32 0.96
C THR A 244 13.76 -5.08 0.11
N GLY A 245 13.36 -3.96 0.71
CA GLY A 245 12.89 -2.77 0.02
C GLY A 245 11.47 -2.92 -0.56
N GLN A 246 10.88 -4.13 -0.55
CA GLN A 246 9.56 -4.42 -1.11
C GLN A 246 8.54 -4.61 0.00
N ALA A 247 7.48 -3.79 0.00
CA ALA A 247 6.35 -3.94 0.94
C ALA A 247 5.28 -4.94 0.46
N HIS A 248 5.53 -5.64 -0.65
CA HIS A 248 4.57 -6.48 -1.33
C HIS A 248 5.18 -7.78 -1.84
N ILE A 249 4.36 -8.81 -1.97
CA ILE A 249 4.76 -10.07 -2.60
C ILE A 249 5.16 -9.78 -4.07
N PRO A 250 6.19 -10.45 -4.63
CA PRO A 250 6.52 -10.34 -6.04
C PRO A 250 5.29 -10.59 -6.93
N LEU A 251 5.15 -9.85 -8.03
CA LEU A 251 3.88 -9.84 -8.78
C LEU A 251 3.64 -11.11 -9.59
N SER A 252 4.68 -11.62 -10.24
CA SER A 252 4.59 -12.82 -11.06
C SER A 252 4.85 -14.09 -10.24
N HIS A 253 4.26 -15.21 -10.64
CA HIS A 253 4.50 -16.51 -9.99
C HIS A 253 5.98 -16.92 -10.06
N ALA A 254 6.63 -16.69 -11.19
CA ALA A 254 8.04 -17.02 -11.38
C ALA A 254 8.94 -16.22 -10.44
N ASP A 255 8.67 -14.92 -10.26
CA ASP A 255 9.42 -14.10 -9.31
C ASP A 255 9.16 -14.53 -7.86
N ARG A 256 7.94 -14.98 -7.54
CA ARG A 256 7.61 -15.53 -6.20
C ARG A 256 8.36 -16.82 -5.91
N GLU A 257 8.47 -17.74 -6.87
CA GLU A 257 9.20 -19.00 -6.69
C GLU A 257 10.70 -18.80 -6.50
N GLY A 258 11.28 -17.78 -7.14
CA GLY A 258 12.69 -17.43 -7.01
C GLY A 258 13.00 -16.48 -5.85
N PHE A 259 11.98 -15.94 -5.18
CA PHE A 259 12.17 -14.97 -4.12
C PHE A 259 12.77 -15.62 -2.88
N SER A 260 13.92 -15.10 -2.45
CA SER A 260 14.58 -15.58 -1.24
C SER A 260 15.29 -14.43 -0.54
N ILE A 261 15.29 -14.49 0.79
CA ILE A 261 15.96 -13.55 1.67
C ILE A 261 17.14 -14.28 2.30
N THR A 262 18.35 -13.91 1.91
CA THR A 262 19.57 -14.56 2.40
C THR A 262 19.85 -14.10 3.83
N ILE A 263 19.91 -15.06 4.76
CA ILE A 263 20.19 -14.77 6.18
C ILE A 263 21.62 -15.20 6.51
N GLU A 264 22.45 -14.23 6.86
CA GLU A 264 23.84 -14.45 7.27
C GLU A 264 24.02 -14.17 8.76
N PHE A 265 25.14 -14.64 9.30
CA PHE A 265 25.39 -14.61 10.74
C PHE A 265 26.79 -14.10 11.04
N ASP A 266 26.86 -13.00 11.78
CA ASP A 266 28.12 -12.47 12.29
C ASP A 266 28.41 -13.00 13.71
N HIS A 267 29.51 -13.74 13.82
CA HIS A 267 30.02 -14.26 15.10
C HIS A 267 31.21 -13.45 15.64
N ASP A 268 31.77 -12.55 14.84
CA ASP A 268 33.10 -11.99 15.05
C ASP A 268 33.07 -10.46 15.29
N CYS A 269 31.90 -9.91 15.65
CA CYS A 269 31.73 -8.50 16.03
C CYS A 269 32.76 -8.02 17.08
N GLN A 270 33.04 -8.83 18.11
CA GLN A 270 33.99 -8.50 19.18
C GLN A 270 35.44 -8.39 18.67
N VAL A 271 35.79 -9.16 17.63
CA VAL A 271 37.11 -9.08 17.00
C VAL A 271 37.24 -7.77 16.21
N ARG A 272 36.15 -7.34 15.56
CA ARG A 272 36.13 -6.15 14.70
C ARG A 272 36.03 -4.84 15.49
N TYR A 273 35.22 -4.82 16.55
CA TYR A 273 34.85 -3.60 17.26
C TYR A 273 35.32 -3.55 18.72
N GLY A 274 35.97 -4.60 19.23
CA GLY A 274 36.32 -4.71 20.64
C GLY A 274 35.09 -4.90 21.53
N THR A 275 35.19 -4.56 22.81
CA THR A 275 34.10 -4.73 23.79
C THR A 275 32.94 -3.76 23.54
N HIS A 276 31.74 -4.30 23.36
CA HIS A 276 30.50 -3.55 23.17
C HIS A 276 29.30 -4.37 23.67
N SER A 277 28.17 -3.69 23.92
CA SER A 277 26.95 -4.26 24.50
C SER A 277 25.82 -4.54 23.51
N ILE A 278 25.94 -4.04 22.27
CA ILE A 278 24.91 -4.18 21.24
C ILE A 278 25.53 -4.13 19.84
N CYS A 279 24.92 -4.84 18.91
CA CYS A 279 25.12 -4.66 17.47
C CYS A 279 23.75 -4.69 16.80
N TYR A 280 23.62 -3.97 15.70
CA TYR A 280 22.42 -4.01 14.88
C TYR A 280 22.63 -4.92 13.66
N PRO A 281 21.56 -5.54 13.16
CA PRO A 281 21.62 -6.27 11.89
C PRO A 281 22.00 -5.33 10.74
N ILE A 282 22.77 -5.87 9.78
CA ILE A 282 23.12 -5.17 8.55
C ILE A 282 22.18 -5.67 7.46
N VAL A 283 21.37 -4.77 6.91
CA VAL A 283 20.43 -5.10 5.83
C VAL A 283 20.93 -4.56 4.50
N ASN A 284 20.87 -5.41 3.48
CA ASN A 284 21.07 -5.04 2.09
C ASN A 284 19.82 -5.41 1.29
N ALA A 285 18.90 -4.44 1.19
CA ALA A 285 17.66 -4.59 0.44
C ALA A 285 17.89 -4.91 -1.05
N CYS A 286 18.97 -4.40 -1.66
CA CYS A 286 19.26 -4.62 -3.08
C CYS A 286 19.60 -6.09 -3.41
N SER A 287 20.24 -6.80 -2.47
CA SER A 287 20.55 -8.22 -2.61
C SER A 287 19.61 -9.12 -1.81
N CYS A 288 18.53 -8.57 -1.24
CA CYS A 288 17.62 -9.26 -0.33
C CYS A 288 18.36 -10.07 0.73
N SER A 289 19.29 -9.44 1.46
CA SER A 289 20.10 -10.13 2.47
C SER A 289 20.18 -9.36 3.77
N VAL A 290 20.23 -10.09 4.89
CA VAL A 290 20.44 -9.53 6.22
C VAL A 290 21.49 -10.35 6.97
N THR A 291 22.39 -9.66 7.67
CA THR A 291 23.40 -10.28 8.53
C THR A 291 23.06 -10.00 9.99
N PHE A 292 22.79 -11.04 10.78
CA PHE A 292 22.46 -10.92 12.20
C PHE A 292 23.69 -11.04 13.11
N PRO A 293 23.87 -10.14 14.08
CA PRO A 293 24.95 -10.21 15.07
C PRO A 293 24.64 -11.22 16.18
N VAL A 294 25.06 -12.46 15.99
CA VAL A 294 24.66 -13.61 16.82
C VAL A 294 25.01 -13.44 18.31
N ALA A 295 26.10 -12.73 18.61
CA ALA A 295 26.57 -12.55 19.99
C ALA A 295 25.60 -11.77 20.89
N HIS A 296 24.71 -10.94 20.32
CA HIS A 296 23.81 -10.03 21.05
C HIS A 296 22.32 -10.38 20.88
N LEU A 297 22.04 -11.54 20.29
CA LEU A 297 20.70 -12.04 20.02
C LEU A 297 20.54 -13.39 20.74
N THR A 298 20.71 -13.39 22.07
CA THR A 298 20.78 -14.63 22.85
C THR A 298 19.42 -15.03 23.43
N THR A 299 18.49 -14.08 23.55
CA THR A 299 17.11 -14.29 24.00
C THR A 299 16.11 -13.67 23.02
N GLN A 300 14.85 -14.13 23.07
CA GLN A 300 13.77 -13.57 22.27
C GLN A 300 13.56 -12.08 22.57
N GLU A 301 13.65 -11.67 23.84
CA GLU A 301 13.47 -10.27 24.24
C GLU A 301 14.57 -9.37 23.68
N GLU A 302 15.84 -9.81 23.74
CA GLU A 302 16.95 -9.10 23.10
C GLU A 302 16.74 -8.99 21.59
N PHE A 303 16.31 -10.08 20.95
CA PHE A 303 16.00 -10.09 19.53
C PHE A 303 14.94 -9.05 19.19
N ARG A 304 13.76 -9.11 19.82
CA ARG A 304 12.67 -8.16 19.58
C ARG A 304 13.12 -6.71 19.77
N ARG A 305 13.85 -6.42 20.86
CA ARG A 305 14.36 -5.07 21.16
C ARG A 305 15.34 -4.57 20.09
N VAL A 306 16.32 -5.38 19.70
CA VAL A 306 17.34 -4.99 18.72
C VAL A 306 16.71 -4.77 17.34
N ILE A 307 15.81 -5.66 16.92
CA ILE A 307 15.15 -5.56 15.61
C ILE A 307 14.19 -4.37 15.56
N ALA A 308 13.40 -4.15 16.61
CA ALA A 308 12.53 -2.98 16.71
C ALA A 308 13.31 -1.66 16.60
N GLN A 309 14.43 -1.55 17.32
CA GLN A 309 15.33 -0.40 17.23
C GLN A 309 15.92 -0.25 15.83
N ALA A 310 16.40 -1.35 15.23
CA ALA A 310 16.98 -1.33 13.89
C ALA A 310 15.99 -0.92 12.80
N ILE A 311 14.72 -1.31 12.91
CA ILE A 311 13.67 -0.89 11.99
C ILE A 311 13.33 0.57 12.22
N THR A 312 13.13 0.98 13.47
CA THR A 312 12.73 2.36 13.81
C THR A 312 13.75 3.39 13.35
N TYR A 313 15.04 3.13 13.58
CA TYR A 313 16.13 4.04 13.25
C TYR A 313 16.81 3.75 11.90
N GLY A 314 16.53 2.61 11.27
CA GLY A 314 17.18 2.18 10.03
C GLY A 314 16.56 2.68 8.73
N TYR A 315 15.48 3.48 8.79
CA TYR A 315 14.90 4.12 7.60
C TYR A 315 15.77 5.25 7.04
N ASP A 316 16.73 5.76 7.82
CA ASP A 316 17.77 6.63 7.29
C ASP A 316 18.77 5.77 6.52
N PHE A 317 18.81 5.92 5.20
CA PHE A 317 19.73 5.24 4.27
C PHE A 317 21.22 5.56 4.49
N GLY A 318 21.61 6.02 5.68
CA GLY A 318 22.98 6.26 6.08
C GLY A 318 23.67 4.96 6.49
N ARG A 319 24.77 4.63 5.81
CA ARG A 319 25.76 3.70 6.38
C ARG A 319 26.37 4.39 7.60
N SER A 320 26.13 3.86 8.80
CA SER A 320 27.00 4.13 9.96
C SER A 320 28.23 3.25 9.92
#